data_AF-A0A7S2P651-F1
#
_entry.id   AF-A0A7S2P651-F1
#
_cell.length_a   1.000
_cell.length_b   1.000
_cell.length_c   1.000
_cell.angle_alpha   90.00
_cell.angle_beta   90.00
_cell.angle_gamma   90.00
#
_symmetry.space_group_name_H-M   'P 1'
#
loop_
_entity.id
_entity.type
_entity.pdbx_description
1 polymer ?
#
loop_
_entity_poly.entity_id
_entity_poly.type
_entity_poly.pdbx_seq_one_letter_code
_entity_poly.pdbx_strand_id
1 'polypeptide(L)'
;SAVPDLWTAGPAEVYSGQAQKALYLLKEENTFLFESAIEESLEALRDEREKDEENRKAVEAANADAGKDALALRERMEEVRDKERLRVVTELIYLKVCSKFKAMQVPFIPPMKGGGDVQFGNLDLTGLTTELYSKDALEMVREHLYGIIGQEAGAQYMSLRELALFQGGQIYALSALFGYYLRRADARFQLEKMLSGSFDAGGSAFEPGSQEAQSLKDYISTFGPEEVARMTTITSMEAQMALETQVTALFGDLRVLRERLVESLGPISTPQEANERLLKAIQNKEIESMRIRTTDLRRMVLEAVAYGSMLNEAEKSVDTIYELTPAASRPMGSITGDDDEEESGRFLNE
;
A
#
# COMPACT_ATOMS: atom_id res chain seq x y z
N SER A 1 -10.53 -30.85 17.71
CA SER A 1 -9.48 -30.27 16.84
C SER A 1 -10.12 -30.04 15.49
N ALA A 2 -10.75 -28.87 15.31
CA ALA A 2 -11.35 -28.50 14.04
C ALA A 2 -10.24 -27.92 13.18
N VAL A 3 -10.14 -28.40 11.93
CA VAL A 3 -9.28 -27.82 10.90
C VAL A 3 -9.57 -26.31 10.88
N PRO A 4 -8.57 -25.42 11.04
CA PRO A 4 -8.80 -23.99 10.93
C PRO A 4 -9.39 -23.69 9.56
N ASP A 5 -10.42 -22.84 9.52
CA ASP A 5 -11.10 -22.44 8.29
C ASP A 5 -10.10 -22.13 7.17
N LEU A 6 -10.44 -22.59 5.96
CA LEU A 6 -9.69 -22.35 4.74
C LEU A 6 -9.18 -20.91 4.70
N TRP A 7 -7.89 -20.75 4.46
CA TRP A 7 -7.27 -19.47 4.15
C TRP A 7 -8.20 -18.58 3.29
N THR A 8 -8.45 -17.36 3.74
CA THR A 8 -9.25 -16.37 3.01
C THR A 8 -8.35 -15.41 2.27
N ALA A 9 -8.65 -15.16 0.99
CA ALA A 9 -7.88 -14.25 0.16
C ALA A 9 -8.14 -12.80 0.54
N GLY A 10 -7.34 -12.26 1.46
CA GLY A 10 -7.37 -10.85 1.88
C GLY A 10 -8.73 -10.36 2.42
N PRO A 11 -8.78 -9.14 2.97
CA PRO A 11 -10.05 -8.53 3.38
C PRO A 11 -10.82 -7.88 2.23
N ALA A 12 -10.19 -7.60 1.08
CA ALA A 12 -10.84 -6.91 -0.03
C ALA A 12 -11.46 -7.87 -1.05
N GLU A 13 -12.61 -7.46 -1.59
CA GLU A 13 -13.31 -8.19 -2.64
C GLU A 13 -12.78 -7.82 -4.03
N VAL A 14 -12.73 -8.80 -4.93
CA VAL A 14 -12.37 -8.62 -6.36
C VAL A 14 -13.54 -9.03 -7.25
N TYR A 15 -13.72 -8.31 -8.36
CA TYR A 15 -14.96 -8.40 -9.14
C TYR A 15 -14.74 -8.66 -10.63
N SER A 16 -13.59 -8.28 -11.19
CA SER A 16 -13.30 -8.53 -12.60
C SER A 16 -13.21 -10.02 -12.89
N GLY A 17 -13.61 -10.44 -14.09
CA GLY A 17 -13.59 -11.85 -14.46
C GLY A 17 -12.19 -12.48 -14.39
N GLN A 18 -11.18 -11.72 -14.80
CA GLN A 18 -9.77 -12.10 -14.74
C GLN A 18 -9.32 -12.29 -13.28
N ALA A 19 -9.64 -11.33 -12.39
CA ALA A 19 -9.29 -11.44 -10.98
C ALA A 19 -10.07 -12.55 -10.28
N GLN A 20 -11.33 -12.79 -10.63
CA GLN A 20 -12.11 -13.92 -10.07
C GLN A 20 -11.52 -15.27 -10.48
N LYS A 21 -11.06 -15.42 -11.74
CA LYS A 21 -10.32 -16.62 -12.19
C LYS A 21 -9.03 -16.79 -11.40
N ALA A 22 -8.23 -15.72 -11.25
CA ALA A 22 -6.99 -15.78 -10.47
C ALA A 22 -7.25 -16.11 -8.99
N LEU A 23 -8.25 -15.49 -8.37
CA LEU A 23 -8.67 -15.76 -7.00
C LEU A 23 -9.07 -17.23 -6.79
N TYR A 24 -9.80 -17.81 -7.74
CA TYR A 24 -10.15 -19.23 -7.71
C TYR A 24 -8.91 -20.12 -7.66
N LEU A 25 -7.96 -19.90 -8.57
CA LEU A 25 -6.70 -20.66 -8.64
C LEU A 25 -5.85 -20.47 -7.38
N LEU A 26 -5.85 -19.25 -6.83
CA LEU A 26 -5.17 -18.94 -5.58
C LEU A 26 -5.73 -19.75 -4.41
N LYS A 27 -7.06 -19.95 -4.35
CA LYS A 27 -7.71 -20.75 -3.31
C LYS A 27 -7.38 -22.24 -3.42
N GLU A 28 -7.30 -22.79 -4.64
CA GLU A 28 -7.03 -24.22 -4.90
C GLU A 28 -5.57 -24.69 -4.68
N GLU A 29 -4.72 -23.87 -4.05
CA GLU A 29 -3.29 -24.17 -3.79
C GLU A 29 -2.46 -24.39 -5.06
N ASN A 30 -2.94 -23.92 -6.21
CA ASN A 30 -2.23 -24.09 -7.48
C ASN A 30 -1.43 -22.84 -7.85
N THR A 31 -0.37 -22.54 -7.07
CA THR A 31 0.43 -21.32 -7.20
C THR A 31 1.00 -21.13 -8.61
N PHE A 32 1.42 -22.21 -9.27
CA PHE A 32 1.93 -22.13 -10.64
C PHE A 32 0.85 -21.68 -11.64
N LEU A 33 -0.34 -22.29 -11.58
CA LEU A 33 -1.46 -21.88 -12.44
C LEU A 33 -1.95 -20.48 -12.10
N PHE A 34 -1.89 -20.08 -10.83
CA PHE A 34 -2.20 -18.71 -10.40
C PHE A 34 -1.29 -17.69 -11.09
N GLU A 35 0.03 -17.85 -10.99
CA GLU A 35 0.99 -16.92 -11.61
C GLU A 35 0.81 -16.90 -13.13
N SER A 36 0.73 -18.07 -13.77
CA SER A 36 0.51 -18.18 -15.22
C SER A 36 -0.79 -17.51 -15.67
N ALA A 37 -1.89 -17.66 -14.92
CA ALA A 37 -3.16 -17.02 -15.27
C ALA A 37 -3.12 -15.49 -15.12
N ILE A 38 -2.32 -14.96 -14.18
CA ILE A 38 -2.09 -13.52 -14.06
C ILE A 38 -1.29 -13.03 -15.26
N GLU A 39 -0.19 -13.69 -15.60
CA GLU A 39 0.66 -13.33 -16.75
C GLU A 39 -0.15 -13.32 -18.05
N GLU A 40 -0.90 -14.39 -18.34
CA GLU A 40 -1.81 -14.46 -19.50
C GLU A 40 -2.82 -13.30 -19.53
N SER A 41 -3.38 -12.94 -18.37
CA SER A 41 -4.35 -11.84 -18.28
C SER A 41 -3.70 -10.50 -18.57
N LEU A 42 -2.48 -10.26 -18.07
CA LEU A 42 -1.74 -9.02 -18.30
C LEU A 42 -1.29 -8.87 -19.75
N GLU A 43 -0.83 -9.96 -20.37
CA GLU A 43 -0.48 -9.98 -21.80
C GLU A 43 -1.71 -9.66 -22.67
N ALA A 44 -2.86 -10.28 -22.37
CA ALA A 44 -4.10 -10.00 -23.09
C ALA A 44 -4.54 -8.54 -22.96
N LEU A 45 -4.42 -7.95 -21.77
CA LEU A 45 -4.73 -6.53 -21.52
C LEU A 45 -3.75 -5.59 -22.25
N ARG A 46 -2.46 -5.94 -22.31
CA ARG A 46 -1.47 -5.18 -23.08
C ARG A 46 -1.84 -5.19 -24.56
N ASP A 47 -2.08 -6.36 -25.13
CA ASP A 47 -2.43 -6.51 -26.55
C ASP A 47 -3.75 -5.80 -26.89
N GLU A 48 -4.72 -5.78 -25.97
CA GLU A 48 -5.96 -5.01 -26.11
C GLU A 48 -5.67 -3.50 -26.11
N ARG A 49 -4.83 -3.02 -25.20
CA ARG A 49 -4.44 -1.61 -25.10
C ARG A 49 -3.73 -1.12 -26.37
N GLU A 50 -2.81 -1.93 -26.90
CA GLU A 50 -2.11 -1.63 -28.15
C GLU A 50 -3.08 -1.53 -29.34
N LYS A 51 -4.00 -2.49 -29.48
CA LYS A 51 -5.05 -2.46 -30.52
C LYS A 51 -5.96 -1.23 -30.39
N ASP A 52 -6.34 -0.87 -29.17
CA ASP A 52 -7.13 0.33 -28.92
C ASP A 52 -6.39 1.61 -29.34
N GLU A 53 -5.09 1.69 -29.07
CA GLU A 53 -4.26 2.82 -29.49
C GLU A 53 -4.10 2.90 -31.01
N GLU A 54 -3.91 1.76 -31.68
CA GLU A 54 -3.87 1.69 -33.14
C GLU A 54 -5.20 2.14 -33.76
N ASN A 55 -6.31 1.64 -33.22
CA ASN A 55 -7.66 2.04 -33.62
C ASN A 55 -7.88 3.54 -33.40
N ARG A 56 -7.43 4.10 -32.27
CA ARG A 56 -7.52 5.53 -31.99
C ARG A 56 -6.81 6.35 -33.07
N LYS A 57 -5.54 6.03 -33.37
CA LYS A 57 -4.73 6.71 -34.39
C LYS A 57 -5.37 6.60 -35.78
N ALA A 58 -5.87 5.43 -36.14
CA ALA A 58 -6.54 5.21 -37.43
C ALA A 58 -7.82 6.03 -37.55
N VAL A 59 -8.63 6.11 -36.49
CA VAL A 59 -9.87 6.88 -36.49
C VAL A 59 -9.61 8.38 -36.45
N GLU A 60 -8.60 8.85 -35.70
CA GLU A 60 -8.17 10.26 -35.71
C GLU A 60 -7.66 10.70 -37.09
N ALA A 61 -6.92 9.84 -37.79
CA ALA A 61 -6.48 10.12 -39.16
C ALA A 61 -7.63 10.14 -40.17
N ALA A 62 -8.70 9.37 -39.94
CA ALA A 62 -9.84 9.25 -40.83
C ALA A 62 -10.93 10.32 -40.62
N ASN A 63 -11.07 10.85 -39.40
CA ASN A 63 -12.22 11.68 -38.98
C ASN A 63 -11.89 13.17 -38.79
N ALA A 64 -11.43 13.84 -39.84
CA ALA A 64 -11.39 15.31 -39.86
C ALA A 64 -12.80 15.96 -39.85
N ASP A 65 -13.86 15.19 -40.13
CA ASP A 65 -15.23 15.68 -40.39
C ASP A 65 -16.32 15.04 -39.49
N ALA A 66 -15.92 14.36 -38.40
CA ALA A 66 -16.89 13.74 -37.47
C ALA A 66 -17.60 14.80 -36.61
N GLY A 67 -18.93 14.66 -36.49
CA GLY A 67 -19.75 15.53 -35.64
C GLY A 67 -19.36 15.45 -34.15
N LYS A 68 -19.51 16.56 -33.43
CA LYS A 68 -19.10 16.74 -32.02
C LYS A 68 -19.61 15.62 -31.09
N ASP A 69 -20.84 15.17 -31.28
CA ASP A 69 -21.46 14.14 -30.43
C ASP A 69 -20.82 12.75 -30.60
N ALA A 70 -20.39 12.41 -31.83
CA ALA A 70 -19.73 11.14 -32.11
C ALA A 70 -18.32 11.10 -31.49
N LEU A 71 -17.62 12.23 -31.51
CA LEU A 71 -16.31 12.38 -30.86
C LEU A 71 -16.41 12.26 -29.34
N ALA A 72 -17.40 12.92 -28.74
CA ALA A 72 -17.64 12.85 -27.29
C ALA A 72 -18.05 11.45 -26.82
N LEU A 73 -18.87 10.73 -27.59
CA LEU A 73 -19.20 9.33 -27.28
C LEU A 73 -17.94 8.44 -27.33
N ARG A 74 -17.08 8.62 -28.34
CA ARG A 74 -15.84 7.86 -28.47
C ARG A 74 -14.89 8.09 -27.30
N GLU A 75 -14.70 9.35 -26.90
CA GLU A 75 -13.88 9.73 -25.75
C GLU A 75 -14.38 9.05 -24.46
N ARG A 76 -15.69 9.04 -24.22
CA ARG A 76 -16.28 8.35 -23.07
C ARG A 76 -16.10 6.84 -23.12
N MET A 77 -16.22 6.23 -24.30
CA MET A 77 -15.99 4.79 -24.45
C MET A 77 -14.53 4.42 -24.16
N GLU A 78 -13.58 5.25 -24.60
CA GLU A 78 -12.15 5.11 -24.28
C GLU A 78 -11.90 5.22 -22.78
N GLU A 79 -12.45 6.26 -22.14
CA GLU A 79 -12.33 6.47 -20.70
C GLU A 79 -12.88 5.28 -19.89
N VAL A 80 -14.00 4.69 -20.33
CA VAL A 80 -14.56 3.50 -19.68
C VAL A 80 -13.63 2.29 -19.83
N ARG A 81 -13.10 2.03 -21.04
CA ARG A 81 -12.15 0.92 -21.26
C ARG A 81 -10.88 1.08 -20.42
N ASP A 82 -10.34 2.30 -20.35
CA ASP A 82 -9.15 2.59 -19.53
C ASP A 82 -9.42 2.35 -18.04
N LYS A 83 -10.59 2.78 -17.54
CA LYS A 83 -11.00 2.50 -16.15
C LYS A 83 -11.23 1.02 -15.88
N GLU A 84 -11.79 0.29 -16.83
CA GLU A 84 -11.96 -1.16 -16.73
C GLU A 84 -10.62 -1.88 -16.66
N ARG A 85 -9.67 -1.56 -17.57
CA ARG A 85 -8.30 -2.08 -17.52
C ARG A 85 -7.62 -1.77 -16.20
N LEU A 86 -7.65 -0.50 -15.77
CA LEU A 86 -7.09 -0.04 -14.50
C LEU A 86 -7.61 -0.86 -13.32
N ARG A 87 -8.92 -1.11 -13.27
CA ARG A 87 -9.54 -1.95 -12.23
C ARG A 87 -9.04 -3.39 -12.28
N VAL A 88 -9.00 -4.01 -13.47
CA VAL A 88 -8.53 -5.40 -13.61
C VAL A 88 -7.08 -5.50 -13.10
N VAL A 89 -6.18 -4.64 -13.56
CA VAL A 89 -4.77 -4.69 -13.15
C VAL A 89 -4.60 -4.42 -11.65
N THR A 90 -5.37 -3.48 -11.09
CA THR A 90 -5.42 -3.23 -9.64
C THR A 90 -5.76 -4.50 -8.85
N GLU A 91 -6.82 -5.22 -9.26
CA GLU A 91 -7.24 -6.45 -8.59
C GLU A 91 -6.21 -7.58 -8.77
N LEU A 92 -5.53 -7.67 -9.91
CA LEU A 92 -4.46 -8.64 -10.13
C LEU A 92 -3.23 -8.35 -9.25
N ILE A 93 -2.81 -7.09 -9.13
CA ILE A 93 -1.73 -6.68 -8.20
C ILE A 93 -2.11 -7.04 -6.76
N TYR A 94 -3.34 -6.72 -6.34
CA TYR A 94 -3.85 -7.07 -5.02
C TYR A 94 -3.75 -8.58 -4.74
N LEU A 95 -4.16 -9.41 -5.70
CA LEU A 95 -4.08 -10.86 -5.56
C LEU A 95 -2.65 -11.39 -5.53
N LYS A 96 -1.70 -10.78 -6.26
CA LYS A 96 -0.26 -11.11 -6.13
C LYS A 96 0.25 -10.82 -4.71
N VAL A 97 -0.19 -9.75 -4.07
CA VAL A 97 0.14 -9.50 -2.65
C VAL A 97 -0.48 -10.58 -1.76
N CYS A 98 -1.75 -10.93 -1.98
CA CYS A 98 -2.41 -11.99 -1.23
C CYS A 98 -1.70 -13.36 -1.36
N SER A 99 -1.17 -13.68 -2.54
CA SER A 99 -0.44 -14.94 -2.75
C SER A 99 0.84 -15.02 -1.94
N LYS A 100 1.53 -13.90 -1.72
CA LYS A 100 2.72 -13.83 -0.85
C LYS A 100 2.36 -14.09 0.62
N PHE A 101 1.26 -13.51 1.12
CA PHE A 101 0.76 -13.80 2.46
C PHE A 101 0.37 -15.27 2.62
N LYS A 102 -0.25 -15.88 1.61
CA LYS A 102 -0.52 -17.32 1.58
C LYS A 102 0.78 -18.15 1.66
N ALA A 103 1.79 -17.78 0.87
CA ALA A 103 3.07 -18.49 0.84
C ALA A 103 3.81 -18.45 2.19
N MET A 104 3.71 -17.33 2.92
CA MET A 104 4.24 -17.19 4.28
C MET A 104 3.35 -17.84 5.36
N GLN A 105 2.19 -18.38 5.00
CA GLN A 105 1.18 -18.90 5.93
C GLN A 105 0.72 -17.88 6.98
N VAL A 106 0.74 -16.60 6.61
CA VAL A 106 0.30 -15.50 7.47
C VAL A 106 -1.12 -15.08 7.07
N PRO A 107 -2.14 -15.28 7.92
CA PRO A 107 -3.48 -14.77 7.65
C PRO A 107 -3.52 -13.26 7.85
N PHE A 108 -4.18 -12.57 6.91
CA PHE A 108 -4.48 -11.15 7.02
C PHE A 108 -5.25 -10.84 8.31
N ILE A 109 -5.09 -9.63 8.83
CA ILE A 109 -5.98 -9.13 9.88
C ILE A 109 -7.41 -9.01 9.35
N PRO A 110 -8.42 -9.36 10.17
CA PRO A 110 -9.82 -9.23 9.79
C PRO A 110 -10.23 -7.74 9.66
N PRO A 111 -11.27 -7.44 8.87
CA PRO A 111 -11.87 -6.11 8.84
C PRO A 111 -12.31 -5.62 10.23
N MET A 112 -12.07 -4.34 10.50
CA MET A 112 -12.39 -3.63 11.75
C MET A 112 -13.42 -2.51 11.53
N LYS A 113 -14.15 -2.56 10.41
CA LYS A 113 -15.20 -1.59 10.09
C LYS A 113 -16.20 -1.49 11.26
N GLY A 114 -16.49 -0.27 11.69
CA GLY A 114 -17.38 0.00 12.82
C GLY A 114 -16.72 -0.05 14.21
N GLY A 115 -15.42 -0.36 14.29
CA GLY A 115 -14.66 -0.30 15.53
C GLY A 115 -14.93 -1.44 16.51
N GLY A 116 -14.75 -1.18 17.80
CA GLY A 116 -14.93 -2.15 18.88
C GLY A 116 -13.64 -2.83 19.34
N ASP A 117 -13.77 -4.00 19.95
CA ASP A 117 -12.65 -4.73 20.54
C ASP A 117 -11.87 -5.51 19.47
N VAL A 118 -10.59 -5.19 19.32
CA VAL A 118 -9.69 -5.81 18.34
C VAL A 118 -8.85 -6.89 19.01
N GLN A 119 -8.97 -8.12 18.52
CA GLN A 119 -8.16 -9.26 18.93
C GLN A 119 -7.85 -10.14 17.72
N PHE A 120 -6.59 -10.22 17.32
CA PHE A 120 -6.18 -11.01 16.17
C PHE A 120 -5.68 -12.42 16.55
N GLY A 121 -5.49 -12.65 17.84
CA GLY A 121 -4.92 -13.90 18.38
C GLY A 121 -3.39 -13.95 18.26
N ASN A 122 -2.82 -15.03 18.81
CA ASN A 122 -1.38 -15.25 18.74
C ASN A 122 -1.01 -15.83 17.38
N LEU A 123 -0.07 -15.20 16.70
CA LEU A 123 0.45 -15.62 15.42
C LEU A 123 1.98 -15.54 15.47
N ASP A 124 2.66 -16.47 14.81
CA ASP A 124 4.08 -16.34 14.56
C ASP A 124 4.34 -15.22 13.54
N LEU A 125 5.15 -14.23 13.92
CA LEU A 125 5.41 -13.03 13.12
C LEU A 125 6.78 -13.11 12.41
N THR A 126 7.45 -14.25 12.45
CA THR A 126 8.73 -14.51 11.75
C THR A 126 8.65 -14.23 10.26
N GLY A 127 7.57 -14.69 9.61
CA GLY A 127 7.29 -14.42 8.19
C GLY A 127 7.14 -12.93 7.85
N LEU A 128 6.62 -12.12 8.80
CA LEU A 128 6.49 -10.67 8.64
C LEU A 128 7.74 -9.88 9.07
N THR A 129 8.82 -10.57 9.45
CA THR A 129 10.02 -9.93 9.99
C THR A 129 11.28 -10.51 9.36
N THR A 130 11.90 -11.51 10.00
CA THR A 130 13.24 -12.00 9.65
C THR A 130 13.32 -12.69 8.29
N GLU A 131 12.19 -13.20 7.77
CA GLU A 131 12.17 -13.90 6.49
C GLU A 131 11.94 -12.96 5.30
N LEU A 132 11.35 -11.78 5.54
CA LEU A 132 10.98 -10.83 4.49
C LEU A 132 12.04 -9.77 4.22
N TYR A 133 12.76 -9.34 5.26
CA TYR A 133 13.64 -8.18 5.21
C TYR A 133 15.13 -8.55 5.31
N SER A 134 15.98 -7.78 4.62
CA SER A 134 17.42 -7.78 4.89
C SER A 134 17.68 -7.37 6.35
N LYS A 135 18.88 -7.65 6.88
CA LYS A 135 19.22 -7.29 8.26
C LYS A 135 19.06 -5.78 8.51
N ASP A 136 19.53 -4.96 7.57
CA ASP A 136 19.48 -3.50 7.66
C ASP A 136 18.04 -2.99 7.54
N ALA A 137 17.26 -3.54 6.60
CA ALA A 137 15.84 -3.19 6.48
C ALA A 137 15.04 -3.57 7.73
N LEU A 138 15.32 -4.74 8.33
CA LEU A 138 14.64 -5.18 9.55
C LEU A 138 14.91 -4.25 10.74
N GLU A 139 16.10 -3.65 10.82
CA GLU A 139 16.41 -2.63 11.82
C GLU A 139 15.51 -1.40 11.65
N MET A 140 15.35 -0.91 10.42
CA MET A 140 14.44 0.20 10.13
C MET A 140 12.96 -0.14 10.43
N VAL A 141 12.52 -1.37 10.15
CA VAL A 141 11.17 -1.83 10.54
C VAL A 141 10.98 -1.79 12.06
N ARG A 142 12.02 -2.16 12.83
CA ARG A 142 11.96 -2.08 14.30
C ARG A 142 11.88 -0.63 14.78
N GLU A 143 12.68 0.28 14.19
CA GLU A 143 12.63 1.71 14.51
C GLU A 143 11.25 2.31 14.22
N HIS A 144 10.67 2.01 13.05
CA HIS A 144 9.31 2.43 12.68
C HIS A 144 8.26 1.91 13.67
N LEU A 145 8.35 0.63 14.05
CA LEU A 145 7.46 0.02 15.03
C LEU A 145 7.58 0.70 16.41
N TYR A 146 8.79 1.02 16.85
CA TYR A 146 9.02 1.73 18.11
C TYR A 146 8.51 3.17 18.07
N GLY A 147 8.57 3.84 16.92
CA GLY A 147 7.99 5.17 16.74
C GLY A 147 6.47 5.18 16.95
N ILE A 148 5.76 4.14 16.50
CA ILE A 148 4.30 4.04 16.62
C ILE A 148 3.88 3.55 18.01
N ILE A 149 4.54 2.53 18.53
CA ILE A 149 4.11 1.83 19.75
C ILE A 149 4.76 2.41 21.01
N GLY A 150 5.94 3.03 20.90
CA GLY A 150 6.75 3.54 22.00
C GLY A 150 7.91 2.59 22.37
N GLN A 151 9.04 3.17 22.81
CA GLN A 151 10.28 2.42 23.13
C GLN A 151 10.18 1.52 24.38
N GLU A 152 9.28 1.80 25.34
CA GLU A 152 9.16 1.06 26.61
C GLU A 152 8.10 -0.06 26.57
N ALA A 153 8.02 -0.79 25.47
CA ALA A 153 7.01 -1.84 25.33
C ALA A 153 7.21 -3.02 26.30
N GLY A 154 8.39 -3.16 26.93
CA GLY A 154 8.76 -4.23 27.86
C GLY A 154 7.74 -4.57 28.96
N ALA A 155 7.10 -3.54 29.54
CA ALA A 155 6.05 -3.70 30.57
C ALA A 155 4.63 -3.34 30.07
N GLN A 156 4.52 -2.74 28.87
CA GLN A 156 3.29 -2.20 28.29
C GLN A 156 2.70 -3.05 27.15
N TYR A 157 3.25 -4.24 26.84
CA TYR A 157 2.69 -5.16 25.84
C TYR A 157 1.23 -5.55 26.09
N MET A 158 0.75 -5.40 27.32
CA MET A 158 -0.63 -5.70 27.73
C MET A 158 -1.54 -4.46 27.84
N SER A 159 -1.03 -3.25 27.57
CA SER A 159 -1.88 -2.06 27.64
C SER A 159 -2.89 -2.05 26.50
N LEU A 160 -4.16 -1.82 26.86
CA LEU A 160 -5.24 -1.55 25.93
C LEU A 160 -5.17 -0.07 25.56
N ARG A 161 -5.17 0.23 24.26
CA ARG A 161 -5.32 1.57 23.73
C ARG A 161 -6.68 1.70 23.07
N GLU A 162 -7.30 2.85 23.25
CA GLU A 162 -8.48 3.26 22.52
C GLU A 162 -8.05 4.27 21.46
N LEU A 163 -8.30 3.95 20.20
CA LEU A 163 -7.90 4.74 19.04
C LEU A 163 -9.14 5.05 18.22
N ALA A 164 -9.25 6.25 17.65
CA ALA A 164 -10.25 6.49 16.62
C ALA A 164 -9.99 5.53 15.43
N LEU A 165 -11.05 5.03 14.80
CA LEU A 165 -10.91 4.10 13.68
C LEU A 165 -10.13 4.74 12.52
N PHE A 166 -10.31 6.05 12.32
CA PHE A 166 -9.50 6.88 11.41
C PHE A 166 -8.00 6.79 11.71
N GLN A 167 -7.59 6.96 12.97
CA GLN A 167 -6.19 6.88 13.39
C GLN A 167 -5.63 5.47 13.14
N GLY A 168 -6.42 4.43 13.38
CA GLY A 168 -6.05 3.05 13.03
C GLY A 168 -5.77 2.87 11.54
N GLY A 169 -6.65 3.42 10.70
CA GLY A 169 -6.50 3.44 9.24
C GLY A 169 -5.25 4.20 8.80
N GLN A 170 -5.00 5.39 9.34
CA GLN A 170 -3.78 6.18 9.06
C GLN A 170 -2.52 5.42 9.44
N ILE A 171 -2.48 4.79 10.63
CA ILE A 171 -1.34 3.99 11.07
C ILE A 171 -1.06 2.85 10.08
N TYR A 172 -2.09 2.14 9.61
CA TYR A 172 -1.94 1.08 8.62
C TYR A 172 -1.45 1.63 7.27
N ALA A 173 -2.11 2.65 6.74
CA ALA A 173 -1.76 3.28 5.46
C ALA A 173 -0.32 3.79 5.44
N LEU A 174 0.08 4.58 6.43
CA LEU A 174 1.44 5.14 6.54
C LEU A 174 2.49 4.04 6.73
N SER A 175 2.17 2.98 7.48
CA SER A 175 3.07 1.84 7.66
C SER A 175 3.24 1.04 6.37
N ALA A 176 2.19 0.90 5.57
CA ALA A 176 2.28 0.28 4.25
C ALA A 176 3.12 1.13 3.28
N LEU A 177 2.94 2.45 3.27
CA LEU A 177 3.78 3.35 2.48
C LEU A 177 5.25 3.27 2.90
N PHE A 178 5.52 3.24 4.20
CA PHE A 178 6.86 3.01 4.72
C PHE A 178 7.45 1.68 4.23
N GLY A 179 6.68 0.58 4.28
CA GLY A 179 7.13 -0.73 3.79
C GLY A 179 7.42 -0.74 2.29
N TYR A 180 6.58 -0.09 1.50
CA TYR A 180 6.76 0.07 0.06
C TYR A 180 8.06 0.84 -0.26
N TYR A 181 8.25 1.98 0.40
CA TYR A 181 9.46 2.79 0.32
C TYR A 181 10.72 2.00 0.72
N LEU A 182 10.67 1.33 1.87
CA LEU A 182 11.81 0.58 2.41
C LEU A 182 12.25 -0.52 1.46
N ARG A 183 11.31 -1.26 0.86
CA ARG A 183 11.61 -2.30 -0.13
C ARG A 183 12.30 -1.75 -1.36
N ARG A 184 11.86 -0.58 -1.83
CA ARG A 184 12.46 0.12 -2.97
C ARG A 184 13.88 0.59 -2.67
N ALA A 185 14.09 1.20 -1.50
CA ALA A 185 15.40 1.68 -1.07
C ALA A 185 16.39 0.52 -0.84
N ASP A 186 15.98 -0.54 -0.15
CA ASP A 186 16.80 -1.73 0.09
C ASP A 186 17.21 -2.40 -1.23
N ALA A 187 16.27 -2.60 -2.17
CA ALA A 187 16.59 -3.19 -3.47
C ALA A 187 17.64 -2.37 -4.25
N ARG A 188 17.53 -1.03 -4.24
CA ARG A 188 18.50 -0.14 -4.90
C ARG A 188 19.85 -0.19 -4.20
N PHE A 189 19.86 -0.12 -2.87
CA PHE A 189 21.08 -0.20 -2.06
C PHE A 189 21.84 -1.51 -2.29
N GLN A 190 21.16 -2.66 -2.29
CA GLN A 190 21.79 -3.95 -2.54
C GLN A 190 22.36 -4.03 -3.97
N LEU A 191 21.66 -3.48 -4.98
CA LEU A 191 22.16 -3.42 -6.35
C LEU A 191 23.42 -2.55 -6.47
N GLU A 192 23.43 -1.36 -5.89
CA GLU A 192 24.59 -0.46 -5.90
C GLU A 192 25.80 -1.11 -5.21
N LYS A 193 25.58 -1.79 -4.07
CA LYS A 193 26.62 -2.54 -3.36
C LYS A 193 27.18 -3.73 -4.15
N MET A 194 26.33 -4.45 -4.89
CA MET A 194 26.78 -5.55 -5.76
C MET A 194 27.60 -5.02 -6.94
N LEU A 195 27.19 -3.89 -7.52
CA LEU A 195 27.92 -3.26 -8.62
C LEU A 195 29.27 -2.74 -8.13
N SER A 196 29.32 -2.00 -7.02
CA SER A 196 30.57 -1.45 -6.49
C SER A 196 31.55 -2.55 -6.07
N GLY A 197 31.07 -3.61 -5.40
CA GLY A 197 31.88 -4.78 -5.05
C GLY A 197 32.35 -5.60 -6.26
N SER A 198 31.65 -5.53 -7.41
CA SER A 198 32.05 -6.21 -8.64
C SER A 198 33.12 -5.45 -9.43
N PHE A 199 33.23 -4.13 -9.28
CA PHE A 199 34.25 -3.32 -9.95
C PHE A 199 35.59 -3.32 -9.21
N ASP A 200 35.61 -3.59 -7.90
CA ASP A 200 36.84 -3.64 -7.10
C ASP A 200 37.66 -4.95 -7.32
N ALA A 201 37.05 -5.98 -7.92
CA ALA A 201 37.73 -7.23 -8.31
C ALA A 201 38.46 -7.15 -9.67
N GLY A 202 38.21 -6.10 -10.47
CA GLY A 202 38.75 -5.92 -11.81
C GLY A 202 39.50 -4.60 -11.93
N GLY A 203 40.68 -4.53 -11.31
CA GLY A 203 41.52 -3.34 -11.16
C GLY A 203 41.35 -2.23 -12.21
N SER A 204 40.63 -1.18 -11.84
CA SER A 204 40.86 0.16 -12.36
C SER A 204 40.61 1.18 -11.26
N ALA A 205 41.63 1.98 -10.96
CA ALA A 205 41.57 3.07 -10.02
C ALA A 205 40.61 4.16 -10.55
N PHE A 206 39.41 4.23 -9.99
CA PHE A 206 38.51 5.38 -10.12
C PHE A 206 38.46 6.11 -8.77
N GLU A 207 38.47 7.43 -8.82
CA GLU A 207 38.76 8.33 -7.68
C GLU A 207 37.84 8.10 -6.45
N PRO A 208 38.40 8.09 -5.22
CA PRO A 208 37.64 7.90 -3.99
C PRO A 208 36.97 9.22 -3.59
N GLY A 209 35.69 9.37 -3.90
CA GLY A 209 34.91 10.57 -3.57
C GLY A 209 33.55 10.33 -2.93
N SER A 210 33.01 9.12 -2.97
CA SER A 210 31.80 8.75 -2.23
C SER A 210 32.15 7.66 -1.24
N GLN A 211 32.02 7.95 0.05
CA GLN A 211 32.03 6.90 1.06
C GLN A 211 30.87 5.95 0.72
N GLU A 212 31.18 4.70 0.41
CA GLU A 212 30.15 3.68 0.25
C GLU A 212 29.32 3.62 1.53
N ALA A 213 28.01 3.82 1.42
CA ALA A 213 27.13 3.72 2.57
C ALA A 213 27.23 2.31 3.16
N GLN A 214 27.67 2.22 4.42
CA GLN A 214 27.92 0.94 5.07
C GLN A 214 26.63 0.26 5.54
N SER A 215 25.56 1.05 5.74
CA SER A 215 24.22 0.59 6.12
C SER A 215 23.15 1.20 5.22
N LEU A 216 22.00 0.53 5.09
CA LEU A 216 20.83 1.07 4.40
C LEU A 216 20.37 2.41 4.99
N LYS A 217 20.52 2.59 6.31
CA LYS A 217 20.15 3.81 7.01
C LYS A 217 21.03 4.99 6.58
N ASP A 218 22.34 4.79 6.52
CA ASP A 218 23.27 5.81 6.03
C ASP A 218 22.96 6.16 4.57
N TYR A 219 22.70 5.14 3.75
CA TYR A 219 22.33 5.31 2.35
C TYR A 219 21.09 6.20 2.18
N ILE A 220 20.01 5.88 2.89
CA ILE A 220 18.78 6.66 2.89
C ILE A 220 19.01 8.08 3.39
N SER A 221 19.89 8.28 4.38
CA SER A 221 20.20 9.61 4.92
C SER A 221 20.88 10.54 3.91
N THR A 222 21.43 10.00 2.82
CA THR A 222 22.03 10.80 1.73
C THR A 222 21.00 11.39 0.78
N PHE A 223 19.74 10.92 0.82
CA PHE A 223 18.72 11.35 -0.13
C PHE A 223 18.35 12.82 0.10
N GLY A 224 18.37 13.58 -1.00
CA GLY A 224 17.80 14.93 -1.02
C GLY A 224 16.27 14.92 -0.90
N PRO A 225 15.63 16.07 -0.62
CA PRO A 225 14.19 16.16 -0.39
C PRO A 225 13.35 15.65 -1.58
N GLU A 226 13.78 15.92 -2.82
CA GLU A 226 13.11 15.39 -4.01
C GLU A 226 13.21 13.87 -4.14
N GLU A 227 14.36 13.31 -3.77
CA GLU A 227 14.58 11.86 -3.86
C GLU A 227 13.76 11.12 -2.80
N VAL A 228 13.70 11.67 -1.58
CA VAL A 228 12.77 11.19 -0.55
C VAL A 228 11.33 11.21 -1.08
N ALA A 229 10.86 12.33 -1.63
CA ALA A 229 9.50 12.44 -2.17
C ALA A 229 9.21 11.44 -3.31
N ARG A 230 10.17 11.23 -4.22
CA ARG A 230 10.04 10.24 -5.30
C ARG A 230 10.04 8.80 -4.80
N MET A 231 10.73 8.52 -3.68
CA MET A 231 10.85 7.18 -3.13
C MET A 231 9.68 6.81 -2.21
N THR A 232 9.08 7.77 -1.52
CA THR A 232 7.95 7.56 -0.60
C THR A 232 6.60 7.51 -1.29
N THR A 233 6.52 7.88 -2.56
CA THR A 233 5.33 7.79 -3.38
C THR A 233 5.24 6.43 -4.09
N ILE A 234 4.03 5.87 -4.16
CA ILE A 234 3.75 4.70 -4.99
C ILE A 234 3.85 5.12 -6.46
N THR A 235 4.52 4.33 -7.30
CA THR A 235 4.83 4.72 -8.67
C THR A 235 3.65 4.62 -9.62
N SER A 236 2.76 3.64 -9.42
CA SER A 236 1.61 3.38 -10.27
C SER A 236 0.27 3.63 -9.59
N MET A 237 -0.71 4.04 -10.38
CA MET A 237 -2.10 4.22 -9.96
C MET A 237 -2.72 2.88 -9.54
N GLU A 238 -2.40 1.80 -10.24
CA GLU A 238 -2.88 0.45 -9.95
C GLU A 238 -2.46 0.00 -8.54
N ALA A 239 -1.17 0.19 -8.18
CA ALA A 239 -0.69 -0.14 -6.85
C ALA A 239 -1.26 0.80 -5.77
N GLN A 240 -1.43 2.08 -6.10
CA GLN A 240 -2.07 3.06 -5.20
C GLN A 240 -3.51 2.64 -4.87
N MET A 241 -4.29 2.27 -5.89
CA MET A 241 -5.66 1.79 -5.73
C MET A 241 -5.72 0.44 -5.01
N ALA A 242 -4.74 -0.44 -5.19
CA ALA A 242 -4.67 -1.70 -4.47
C ALA A 242 -4.44 -1.48 -2.96
N LEU A 243 -3.60 -0.51 -2.59
CA LEU A 243 -3.42 -0.11 -1.18
C LEU A 243 -4.69 0.53 -0.61
N GLU A 244 -5.30 1.47 -1.34
CA GLU A 244 -6.56 2.10 -0.94
C GLU A 244 -7.68 1.07 -0.73
N THR A 245 -7.76 0.08 -1.62
CA THR A 245 -8.71 -1.03 -1.54
C THR A 245 -8.49 -1.86 -0.28
N GLN A 246 -7.24 -2.18 0.07
CA GLN A 246 -6.90 -2.89 1.31
C GLN A 246 -7.27 -2.07 2.56
N VAL A 247 -6.91 -0.78 2.59
CA VAL A 247 -7.23 0.11 3.72
C VAL A 247 -8.75 0.25 3.89
N THR A 248 -9.47 0.46 2.78
CA THR A 248 -10.93 0.59 2.76
C THR A 248 -11.61 -0.71 3.19
N ALA A 249 -11.07 -1.86 2.80
CA ALA A 249 -11.57 -3.16 3.23
C ALA A 249 -11.38 -3.39 4.73
N LEU A 250 -10.31 -2.86 5.32
CA LEU A 250 -10.03 -3.01 6.75
C LEU A 250 -10.81 -2.01 7.62
N PHE A 251 -10.79 -0.73 7.27
CA PHE A 251 -11.26 0.35 8.15
C PHE A 251 -12.52 1.05 7.64
N GLY A 252 -12.84 0.92 6.35
CA GLY A 252 -13.82 1.76 5.66
C GLY A 252 -13.16 2.98 5.00
N ASP A 253 -13.99 3.88 4.47
CA ASP A 253 -13.51 5.08 3.79
C ASP A 253 -12.89 6.07 4.80
N LEU A 254 -11.58 6.27 4.72
CA LEU A 254 -10.87 7.14 5.66
C LEU A 254 -11.27 8.61 5.52
N ARG A 255 -11.74 9.06 4.35
CA ARG A 255 -12.21 10.44 4.16
C ARG A 255 -13.48 10.68 4.96
N VAL A 256 -14.43 9.75 4.87
CA VAL A 256 -15.67 9.79 5.66
C VAL A 256 -15.37 9.72 7.16
N LEU A 257 -14.41 8.88 7.57
CA LEU A 257 -14.00 8.82 8.97
C LEU A 257 -13.32 10.11 9.45
N ARG A 258 -12.51 10.76 8.59
CA ARG A 258 -11.89 12.06 8.87
C ARG A 258 -12.94 13.16 9.00
N GLU A 259 -13.86 13.25 8.05
CA GLU A 259 -14.94 14.26 8.06
C GLU A 259 -15.72 14.19 9.38
N ARG A 260 -16.16 12.99 9.78
CA ARG A 260 -16.85 12.80 11.07
C ARG A 260 -15.99 13.17 12.27
N LEU A 261 -14.69 12.83 12.21
CA LEU A 261 -13.75 13.20 13.27
C LEU A 261 -13.62 14.71 13.41
N VAL A 262 -13.41 15.42 12.29
CA VAL A 262 -13.27 16.88 12.25
C VAL A 262 -14.57 17.56 12.68
N GLU A 263 -15.73 17.10 12.21
CA GLU A 263 -17.04 17.61 12.61
C GLU A 263 -17.30 17.44 14.11
N SER A 264 -16.96 16.28 14.68
CA SER A 264 -17.19 15.98 16.09
C SER A 264 -16.23 16.75 17.01
N LEU A 265 -14.98 16.93 16.59
CA LEU A 265 -13.99 17.67 17.37
C LEU A 265 -14.18 19.19 17.28
N GLY A 266 -14.71 19.68 16.15
CA GLY A 266 -14.81 21.11 15.86
C GLY A 266 -13.44 21.79 15.78
N PRO A 267 -13.38 23.14 15.80
CA PRO A 267 -12.11 23.86 15.75
C PRO A 267 -11.29 23.60 17.02
N ILE A 268 -10.07 23.12 16.85
CA ILE A 268 -9.12 22.78 17.91
C ILE A 268 -8.04 23.87 17.95
N SER A 269 -7.73 24.39 19.15
CA SER A 269 -6.64 25.37 19.31
C SER A 269 -5.38 24.77 19.94
N THR A 270 -5.49 23.65 20.66
CA THR A 270 -4.36 23.01 21.34
C THR A 270 -4.41 21.48 21.26
N PRO A 271 -3.26 20.77 21.28
CA PRO A 271 -3.22 19.30 21.29
C PRO A 271 -3.93 18.65 22.49
N GLN A 272 -3.89 19.31 23.65
CA GLN A 272 -4.55 18.84 24.87
C GLN A 272 -6.07 18.86 24.72
N GLU A 273 -6.60 19.98 24.19
CA GLU A 273 -8.02 20.12 23.86
C GLU A 273 -8.46 19.09 22.81
N ALA A 274 -7.62 18.83 21.80
CA ALA A 274 -7.87 17.80 20.80
C ALA A 274 -8.10 16.43 21.45
N ASN A 275 -7.18 16.02 22.33
CA ASN A 275 -7.26 14.73 23.02
C ASN A 275 -8.47 14.63 23.95
N GLU A 276 -8.78 15.68 24.71
CA GLU A 276 -9.95 15.69 25.59
C GLU A 276 -11.27 15.60 24.81
N ARG A 277 -11.39 16.34 23.70
CA ARG A 277 -12.57 16.29 22.84
C ARG A 277 -12.68 14.95 22.13
N LEU A 278 -11.56 14.37 21.70
CA LEU A 278 -11.51 13.03 21.10
C LEU A 278 -12.08 11.99 22.06
N LEU A 279 -11.60 11.96 23.31
CA LEU A 279 -12.09 11.02 24.31
C LEU A 279 -13.59 11.19 24.58
N LYS A 280 -14.09 12.43 24.61
CA LYS A 280 -15.53 12.70 24.76
C LYS A 280 -16.33 12.24 23.55
N ALA A 281 -15.87 12.51 22.32
CA ALA A 281 -16.54 12.09 21.10
C ALA A 281 -16.64 10.56 21.01
N ILE A 282 -15.57 9.85 21.41
CA ILE A 282 -15.57 8.38 21.52
C ILE A 282 -16.59 7.91 22.57
N GLN A 283 -16.58 8.51 23.76
CA GLN A 283 -17.50 8.15 24.84
C GLN A 283 -18.97 8.37 24.44
N ASN A 284 -19.24 9.44 23.70
CA ASN A 284 -20.57 9.78 23.18
C ASN A 284 -20.97 8.95 21.95
N LYS A 285 -20.06 8.14 21.39
CA LYS A 285 -20.23 7.37 20.15
C LYS A 285 -20.51 8.26 18.93
N GLU A 286 -19.94 9.45 18.93
CA GLU A 286 -19.98 10.37 17.77
C GLU A 286 -18.99 9.93 16.69
N ILE A 287 -17.90 9.27 17.10
CA ILE A 287 -16.89 8.72 16.21
C ILE A 287 -16.65 7.23 16.48
N GLU A 288 -16.39 6.46 15.44
CA GLU A 288 -15.97 5.07 15.58
C GLU A 288 -14.58 4.98 16.24
N SER A 289 -14.45 4.14 17.26
CA SER A 289 -13.18 3.83 17.92
C SER A 289 -12.94 2.33 17.98
N MET A 290 -11.66 1.95 18.06
CA MET A 290 -11.23 0.59 18.27
C MET A 290 -10.39 0.50 19.54
N ARG A 291 -10.62 -0.56 20.32
CA ARG A 291 -9.84 -0.89 21.50
C ARG A 291 -8.90 -2.04 21.18
N ILE A 292 -7.60 -1.75 21.15
CA ILE A 292 -6.56 -2.67 20.66
C ILE A 292 -5.46 -2.85 21.70
N ARG A 293 -4.96 -4.07 21.87
CA ARG A 293 -3.78 -4.33 22.71
C ARG A 293 -2.51 -3.97 21.95
N THR A 294 -1.46 -3.59 22.68
CA THR A 294 -0.14 -3.33 22.09
C THR A 294 0.38 -4.48 21.20
N THR A 295 0.12 -5.75 21.56
CA THR A 295 0.47 -6.92 20.74
C THR A 295 -0.28 -6.98 19.41
N ASP A 296 -1.57 -6.65 19.42
CA ASP A 296 -2.42 -6.66 18.22
C ASP A 296 -2.07 -5.45 17.32
N LEU A 297 -1.78 -4.28 17.91
CA LEU A 297 -1.29 -3.11 17.19
C LEU A 297 0.07 -3.41 16.52
N ARG A 298 0.97 -4.11 17.22
CA ARG A 298 2.24 -4.58 16.64
C ARG A 298 2.02 -5.46 15.41
N ARG A 299 1.10 -6.42 15.50
CA ARG A 299 0.75 -7.27 14.35
C ARG A 299 0.22 -6.43 13.19
N MET A 300 -0.70 -5.50 13.45
CA MET A 300 -1.27 -4.61 12.44
C MET A 300 -0.20 -3.79 11.71
N VAL A 301 0.74 -3.19 12.45
CA VAL A 301 1.84 -2.42 11.87
C VAL A 301 2.76 -3.32 11.05
N LEU A 302 3.18 -4.48 11.56
CA LEU A 302 4.05 -5.40 10.82
C LEU A 302 3.39 -5.93 9.54
N GLU A 303 2.10 -6.26 9.60
CA GLU A 303 1.35 -6.66 8.42
C GLU A 303 1.27 -5.54 7.38
N ALA A 304 1.02 -4.29 7.80
CA ALA A 304 1.00 -3.15 6.91
C ALA A 304 2.35 -2.94 6.20
N VAL A 305 3.47 -2.95 6.95
CA VAL A 305 4.81 -2.82 6.38
C VAL A 305 5.11 -3.97 5.40
N ALA A 306 4.70 -5.20 5.73
CA ALA A 306 4.86 -6.34 4.83
C ALA A 306 4.02 -6.21 3.56
N TYR A 307 2.76 -5.79 3.69
CA TYR A 307 1.86 -5.51 2.58
C TYR A 307 2.47 -4.49 1.62
N GLY A 308 2.96 -3.36 2.13
CA GLY A 308 3.63 -2.34 1.34
C GLY A 308 4.86 -2.85 0.58
N SER A 309 5.72 -3.63 1.27
CA SER A 309 6.89 -4.25 0.67
C SER A 309 6.52 -5.19 -0.49
N MET A 310 5.50 -6.03 -0.28
CA MET A 310 5.00 -6.96 -1.29
C MET A 310 4.26 -6.26 -2.43
N LEU A 311 3.60 -5.15 -2.14
CA LEU A 311 2.98 -4.30 -3.16
C LEU A 311 4.03 -3.73 -4.12
N ASN A 312 5.19 -3.30 -3.60
CA ASN A 312 6.31 -2.85 -4.44
C ASN A 312 6.84 -3.96 -5.37
N GLU A 313 6.94 -5.19 -4.87
CA GLU A 313 7.34 -6.35 -5.68
C GLU A 313 6.29 -6.72 -6.73
N ALA A 314 5.01 -6.74 -6.34
CA ALA A 314 3.91 -7.06 -7.22
C ALA A 314 3.81 -6.05 -8.36
N GLU A 315 3.90 -4.75 -8.04
CA GLU A 315 3.93 -3.67 -9.02
C GLU A 315 5.08 -3.85 -10.02
N LYS A 316 6.32 -4.04 -9.56
CA LYS A 316 7.48 -4.28 -10.43
C LYS A 316 7.30 -5.50 -11.30
N SER A 317 6.75 -6.59 -10.76
CA SER A 317 6.49 -7.83 -11.51
C SER A 317 5.42 -7.66 -12.57
N VAL A 318 4.42 -6.81 -12.35
CA VAL A 318 3.38 -6.54 -13.35
C VAL A 318 3.90 -5.60 -14.42
N ASP A 319 4.69 -4.60 -14.04
CA ASP A 319 5.28 -3.60 -14.94
C ASP A 319 6.21 -4.23 -16.01
N THR A 320 6.76 -5.42 -15.77
CA THR A 320 7.53 -6.15 -16.79
C THR A 320 6.68 -6.72 -17.93
N ILE A 321 5.35 -6.79 -17.77
CA ILE A 321 4.42 -7.42 -18.73
C ILE A 321 3.43 -6.39 -19.27
N TYR A 322 2.90 -5.53 -18.40
CA TYR A 322 1.90 -4.51 -18.70
C TYR A 322 2.39 -3.16 -18.17
N GLU A 323 2.52 -2.16 -19.05
CA GLU A 323 2.95 -0.81 -18.65
C GLU A 323 1.90 -0.15 -17.76
N LEU A 324 2.29 0.12 -16.51
CA LEU A 324 1.43 0.67 -15.48
C LEU A 324 1.20 2.18 -15.64
N THR A 325 0.07 2.66 -15.12
CA THR A 325 -0.30 4.08 -15.20
C THR A 325 0.46 4.88 -14.12
N PRO A 326 1.23 5.92 -14.45
CA PRO A 326 1.93 6.71 -13.44
C PRO A 326 0.99 7.36 -12.41
N ALA A 327 1.32 7.26 -11.13
CA ALA A 327 0.48 7.73 -10.01
C ALA A 327 0.36 9.27 -9.87
N ALA A 328 1.03 10.06 -10.72
CA ALA A 328 1.13 11.53 -10.62
C ALA A 328 -0.21 12.29 -10.70
N SER A 329 -1.34 11.58 -10.86
CA SER A 329 -2.67 12.16 -11.02
C SER A 329 -3.54 12.14 -9.76
N ARG A 330 -3.17 11.44 -8.66
CA ARG A 330 -4.03 11.32 -7.48
C ARG A 330 -3.32 11.66 -6.17
N PRO A 331 -3.79 12.67 -5.39
CA PRO A 331 -3.19 13.00 -4.11
C PRO A 331 -3.25 11.80 -3.14
N MET A 332 -2.15 11.60 -2.41
CA MET A 332 -1.98 10.56 -1.40
C MET A 332 -3.03 10.65 -0.28
N GLY A 333 -3.68 11.81 -0.14
CA GLY A 333 -4.82 12.05 0.75
C GLY A 333 -6.00 11.11 0.53
N SER A 334 -6.16 10.52 -0.65
CA SER A 334 -7.13 9.44 -0.87
C SER A 334 -6.85 8.19 -0.03
N ILE A 335 -5.58 7.90 0.25
CA ILE A 335 -5.16 6.71 1.00
C ILE A 335 -5.08 7.01 2.50
N THR A 336 -4.61 8.20 2.88
CA THR A 336 -4.41 8.59 4.29
C THR A 336 -5.61 9.33 4.88
N GLY A 337 -6.57 9.75 4.05
CA GLY A 337 -7.66 10.66 4.39
C GLY A 337 -7.25 12.13 4.41
N ASP A 338 -5.95 12.45 4.37
CA ASP A 338 -5.44 13.82 4.39
C ASP A 338 -5.36 14.38 2.96
N ASP A 339 -6.52 14.61 2.34
CA ASP A 339 -6.55 15.49 1.17
C ASP A 339 -6.17 16.90 1.68
N ASP A 340 -4.94 17.31 1.39
CA ASP A 340 -4.54 18.72 1.38
C ASP A 340 -5.34 19.38 0.25
N GLU A 341 -6.52 19.92 0.57
CA GLU A 341 -7.01 21.06 -0.19
C GLU A 341 -5.98 22.17 0.03
N GLU A 342 -5.03 22.32 -0.90
CA GLU A 342 -4.24 23.54 -1.10
C GLU A 342 -5.19 24.70 -1.46
N GLU A 343 -6.09 25.08 -0.55
CA GLU A 343 -6.72 26.39 -0.50
C GLU A 343 -7.40 26.73 0.84
N SER A 344 -7.18 25.97 1.92
CA SER A 344 -7.62 26.40 3.26
C SER A 344 -6.68 25.96 4.37
N GLY A 345 -5.56 26.69 4.44
CA GLY A 345 -4.88 27.11 5.66
C GLY A 345 -4.68 26.09 6.78
N ARG A 346 -3.41 25.69 6.97
CA ARG A 346 -2.74 25.30 8.24
C ARG A 346 -3.66 24.62 9.27
N PHE A 347 -3.39 23.37 9.64
CA PHE A 347 -3.13 22.96 11.04
C PHE A 347 -2.79 21.47 11.06
N LEU A 348 -1.96 21.09 12.05
CA LEU A 348 -1.51 19.74 12.41
C LEU A 348 -0.21 19.26 11.74
N ASN A 349 0.86 20.03 11.92
CA ASN A 349 2.18 19.45 12.19
C ASN A 349 2.65 20.03 13.54
N GLU A 350 2.54 19.21 14.59
CA GLU A 350 3.41 19.06 15.78
C GLU A 350 2.70 18.27 16.89
#